data_AF-A0A3B0VIM4-F1
#
_entry.id   AF-A0A3B0VIM4-F1
#
_cell.length_a   1.000
_cell.length_b   1.000
_cell.length_c   1.000
_cell.angle_alpha   90.00
_cell.angle_beta   90.00
_cell.angle_gamma   90.00
#
_symmetry.space_group_name_H-M   'P 1'
#
loop_
_entity.id
_entity.type
_entity.pdbx_description
1 polymer ?
#
loop_
_entity_poly.entity_id
_entity_poly.type
_entity_poly.pdbx_seq_one_letter_code
_entity_poly.pdbx_strand_id
1 'polypeptide(L)'
;QRPPGREKEADAAHAGFLAPGSDFLTYLNIWSQYHHTARVAGSRSKLRKYCRQKFLSYLRMREWCDIYAQICQALDEEGHYNITVAEVRADAVHQAVLSGILRNIALKKAKNIYQGAQGKELMIFPGSGQFGRGGQWIMAAELVETSRLYARTVAAINPRWLESLAGALCRYSYSNPHWAKSAGAVLAQEKVTLFGLVIEAGRPKNFGVVEPEEARKIFIQAALVEGQVKGNYDFLRHNQELVDSLKDMEDRVRQRRLVDDYRLYSFYDERLPALVWDLAGLRRVLPDMGRLLFMKREDIIQREADEGQLALFPKIMRAGDFELDLFYKFTPGSEADGVSARIPAAILPHLRPELFDWLVPGMLPEKIVQVLRGLPKGLRKQLVPINETADNVLARLEFAQ
;
A
#
# COMPACT_ATOMS: atom_id res chain seq x y z
N GLN A 1 26.19 44.44 -1.57
CA GLN A 1 27.28 44.78 -0.63
C GLN A 1 26.65 45.12 0.70
N ARG A 2 27.26 44.68 1.81
CA ARG A 2 26.75 44.93 3.17
C ARG A 2 27.93 45.38 4.04
N PRO A 3 28.39 46.64 3.88
CA PRO A 3 29.63 47.11 4.51
C PRO A 3 29.47 47.24 6.03
N PRO A 4 30.56 47.04 6.81
CA PRO A 4 30.53 47.19 8.26
C PRO A 4 30.03 48.58 8.68
N GLY A 5 29.12 48.63 9.65
CA GLY A 5 28.55 49.87 10.20
C GLY A 5 27.41 50.49 9.38
N ARG A 6 27.06 49.94 8.21
CA ARG A 6 25.91 50.39 7.38
C ARG A 6 25.03 49.22 6.94
N GLU A 7 25.00 48.16 7.72
CA GLU A 7 24.29 46.92 7.41
C GLU A 7 22.78 47.16 7.28
N LYS A 8 22.20 47.92 8.23
CA LYS A 8 20.75 48.24 8.21
C LYS A 8 20.34 49.04 6.97
N GLU A 9 21.18 49.97 6.53
CA GLU A 9 20.92 50.75 5.32
C GLU A 9 21.00 49.88 4.07
N ALA A 10 21.97 48.96 4.01
CA ALA A 10 22.10 48.00 2.92
C ALA A 10 20.88 47.06 2.86
N ASP A 11 20.44 46.53 4.00
CA ASP A 11 19.26 45.67 4.10
C ASP A 11 18.00 46.39 3.62
N ALA A 12 17.79 47.63 4.07
CA ALA A 12 16.67 48.45 3.63
C ALA A 12 16.70 48.72 2.11
N ALA A 13 17.90 48.96 1.56
CA ALA A 13 18.05 49.14 0.11
C ALA A 13 17.79 47.85 -0.67
N HIS A 14 18.17 46.69 -0.13
CA HIS A 14 17.97 45.37 -0.76
C HIS A 14 16.55 44.85 -0.65
N ALA A 15 15.77 45.31 0.34
CA ALA A 15 14.37 44.91 0.53
C ALA A 15 13.53 45.09 -0.75
N GLY A 16 13.79 46.14 -1.53
CA GLY A 16 13.10 46.40 -2.80
C GLY A 16 13.43 45.44 -3.95
N PHE A 17 14.39 44.54 -3.77
CA PHE A 17 14.71 43.48 -4.74
C PHE A 17 14.16 42.12 -4.32
N LEU A 18 13.83 41.93 -3.04
CA LEU A 18 13.48 40.62 -2.50
C LEU A 18 12.25 40.04 -3.21
N ALA A 19 12.42 38.83 -3.72
CA ALA A 19 11.32 38.03 -4.22
C ALA A 19 10.87 37.04 -3.13
N PRO A 20 9.56 36.99 -2.81
CA PRO A 20 9.03 36.00 -1.89
C PRO A 20 9.37 34.58 -2.35
N GLY A 21 9.87 33.74 -1.43
CA GLY A 21 10.15 32.34 -1.71
C GLY A 21 11.37 32.06 -2.59
N SER A 22 12.13 33.07 -3.05
CA SER A 22 13.24 32.85 -3.98
C SER A 22 14.33 33.92 -3.98
N ASP A 23 15.54 33.55 -3.61
CA ASP A 23 16.74 34.36 -3.83
C ASP A 23 17.12 34.41 -5.32
N PHE A 24 16.81 33.36 -6.10
CA PHE A 24 17.04 33.35 -7.55
C PHE A 24 16.25 34.44 -8.27
N LEU A 25 14.98 34.61 -7.90
CA LEU A 25 14.14 35.67 -8.45
C LEU A 25 14.55 37.05 -7.90
N THR A 26 15.13 37.10 -6.71
CA THR A 26 15.74 38.34 -6.17
C THR A 26 16.88 38.80 -7.08
N TYR A 27 17.72 37.89 -7.58
CA TYR A 27 18.73 38.23 -8.60
C TYR A 27 18.09 38.75 -9.89
N LEU A 28 17.03 38.11 -10.39
CA LEU A 28 16.30 38.61 -11.57
C LEU A 28 15.70 40.01 -11.36
N ASN A 29 15.22 40.33 -10.15
CA ASN A 29 14.75 41.65 -9.82
C ASN A 29 15.88 42.70 -9.84
N ILE A 30 17.06 42.35 -9.31
CA ILE A 30 18.26 43.21 -9.38
C ILE A 30 18.62 43.48 -10.84
N TRP A 31 18.68 42.43 -11.66
CA TRP A 31 18.98 42.53 -13.09
C TRP A 31 17.99 43.44 -13.82
N SER A 32 16.69 43.17 -13.67
CA SER A 32 15.63 43.94 -14.32
C SER A 32 15.66 45.42 -13.92
N GLN A 33 15.79 45.73 -12.63
CA GLN A 33 15.84 47.12 -12.16
C GLN A 33 17.12 47.83 -12.61
N TYR A 34 18.26 47.14 -12.64
CA TYR A 34 19.51 47.69 -13.15
C TYR A 34 19.41 48.06 -14.64
N HIS A 35 18.89 47.16 -15.48
CA HIS A 35 18.73 47.41 -16.91
C HIS A 35 17.68 48.48 -17.21
N HIS A 36 16.58 48.51 -16.47
CA HIS A 36 15.62 49.61 -16.56
C HIS A 36 16.28 50.96 -16.24
N THR A 37 17.05 51.02 -15.14
CA THR A 37 17.79 52.24 -14.76
C THR A 37 18.84 52.63 -15.80
N ALA A 38 19.55 51.66 -16.38
CA ALA A 38 20.55 51.91 -17.41
C ALA A 38 19.92 52.55 -18.67
N ARG A 39 18.74 52.07 -19.09
CA ARG A 39 17.97 52.61 -20.22
C ARG A 39 17.50 54.05 -19.95
N VAL A 40 16.97 54.32 -18.76
CA VAL A 40 16.44 55.65 -18.40
C VAL A 40 17.53 56.67 -18.10
N ALA A 41 18.61 56.27 -17.43
CA ALA A 41 19.63 57.20 -16.95
C ALA A 41 20.54 57.73 -18.07
N GLY A 42 20.79 56.92 -19.11
CA GLY A 42 21.59 57.29 -20.28
C GLY A 42 23.07 57.61 -20.01
N SER A 43 23.56 57.49 -18.76
CA SER A 43 24.93 57.85 -18.38
C SER A 43 25.53 56.88 -17.37
N ARG A 44 26.79 56.50 -17.61
CA ARG A 44 27.59 55.62 -16.72
C ARG A 44 27.75 56.20 -15.32
N SER A 45 27.84 57.52 -15.17
CA SER A 45 27.99 58.18 -13.86
C SER A 45 26.73 58.01 -13.00
N LYS A 46 25.55 58.22 -13.60
CA LYS A 46 24.25 58.00 -12.93
C LYS A 46 24.05 56.54 -12.54
N LEU A 47 24.48 55.60 -13.39
CA LEU A 47 24.40 54.17 -13.10
C LEU A 47 25.33 53.76 -11.94
N ARG A 48 26.54 54.32 -11.88
CA ARG A 48 27.44 54.15 -10.72
C ARG A 48 26.81 54.70 -9.44
N LYS A 49 26.16 55.87 -9.50
CA LYS A 49 25.43 56.47 -8.37
C LYS A 49 24.29 55.56 -7.90
N TYR A 50 23.50 55.00 -8.83
CA TYR A 50 22.44 54.03 -8.53
C TYR A 50 23.00 52.79 -7.81
N CYS A 51 24.07 52.18 -8.34
CA CYS A 51 24.71 51.03 -7.69
C CYS A 51 25.16 51.37 -6.26
N ARG A 52 25.77 52.55 -6.06
CA ARG A 52 26.18 52.99 -4.71
C ARG A 52 25.00 53.16 -3.77
N GLN A 53 23.90 53.76 -4.23
CA GLN A 53 22.68 53.96 -3.43
C GLN A 53 21.99 52.64 -3.08
N LYS A 54 22.00 51.66 -3.99
CA LYS A 54 21.41 50.33 -3.79
C LYS A 54 22.39 49.32 -3.20
N PHE A 55 23.56 49.78 -2.76
CA PHE A 55 24.63 48.92 -2.24
C PHE A 55 24.98 47.74 -3.18
N LEU A 56 24.97 47.97 -4.49
CA LEU A 56 25.40 47.02 -5.52
C LEU A 56 26.84 47.34 -5.95
N SER A 57 27.64 46.31 -6.24
CA SER A 57 28.97 46.53 -6.81
C SER A 57 28.84 46.82 -8.30
N TYR A 58 29.21 48.05 -8.71
CA TYR A 58 29.15 48.43 -10.13
C TYR A 58 30.03 47.53 -11.01
N LEU A 59 31.20 47.12 -10.52
CA LEU A 59 32.09 46.20 -11.24
C LEU A 59 31.43 44.83 -11.45
N ARG A 60 30.84 44.25 -10.40
CA ARG A 60 30.14 42.95 -10.50
C ARG A 60 28.92 43.00 -11.41
N MET A 61 28.19 44.12 -11.43
CA MET A 61 27.09 44.30 -12.39
C MET A 61 27.59 44.30 -13.83
N ARG A 62 28.72 44.95 -14.10
CA ARG A 62 29.33 44.93 -15.44
C ARG A 62 29.79 43.53 -15.83
N GLU A 63 30.52 42.85 -14.95
CA GLU A 63 30.95 41.46 -15.16
C GLU A 63 29.75 40.54 -15.44
N TRP A 64 28.63 40.71 -14.74
CA TRP A 64 27.41 39.96 -15.00
C TRP A 64 26.84 40.28 -16.39
N CYS A 65 26.79 41.54 -16.81
CA CYS A 65 26.38 41.90 -18.17
C CYS A 65 27.29 41.27 -19.24
N ASP A 66 28.60 41.27 -19.01
CA ASP A 66 29.58 40.72 -19.94
C ASP A 66 29.43 39.18 -20.04
N ILE A 67 29.27 38.47 -18.92
CA ILE A 67 29.03 37.01 -18.90
C ILE A 67 27.70 36.66 -19.58
N TYR A 68 26.64 37.42 -19.30
CA TYR A 68 25.34 37.21 -19.95
C TYR A 68 25.46 37.32 -21.47
N ALA A 69 26.16 38.36 -21.97
CA ALA A 69 26.38 38.54 -23.39
C ALA A 69 27.18 37.39 -24.02
N GLN A 70 28.22 36.90 -23.34
CA GLN A 70 29.01 35.75 -23.79
C GLN A 70 28.17 34.47 -23.86
N ILE A 71 27.30 34.22 -22.87
CA ILE A 71 26.40 33.06 -22.88
C ILE A 71 25.40 33.17 -24.04
N CYS A 72 24.78 34.34 -24.23
CA CYS A 72 23.86 34.55 -25.35
C CYS A 72 24.55 34.33 -26.70
N GLN A 73 25.76 34.88 -26.89
CA GLN A 73 26.53 34.68 -28.11
C GLN A 73 26.83 33.20 -28.36
N ALA A 74 27.26 32.46 -27.35
CA ALA A 74 27.54 31.03 -27.48
C ALA A 74 26.28 30.22 -27.85
N LEU A 75 25.13 30.56 -27.25
CA LEU A 75 23.84 29.90 -27.57
C LEU A 75 23.35 30.24 -28.98
N ASP A 76 23.55 31.47 -29.44
CA ASP A 76 23.23 31.90 -30.80
C ASP A 76 24.13 31.18 -31.83
N GLU A 77 25.42 30.99 -31.52
CA GLU A 77 26.38 30.25 -32.35
C GLU A 77 26.05 28.75 -32.46
N GLU A 78 25.49 28.12 -31.41
CA GLU A 78 25.00 26.73 -31.49
C GLU A 78 23.76 26.57 -32.37
N GLY A 79 22.98 27.64 -32.61
CA GLY A 79 21.86 27.66 -33.56
C GLY A 79 20.61 26.83 -33.18
N HIS A 80 20.61 26.20 -32.00
CA HIS A 80 19.50 25.35 -31.52
C HIS A 80 18.59 26.04 -30.50
N TYR A 81 18.99 27.21 -29.97
CA TYR A 81 18.24 27.93 -28.95
C TYR A 81 17.60 29.18 -29.52
N ASN A 82 16.35 29.44 -29.12
CA ASN A 82 15.64 30.67 -29.47
C ASN A 82 15.55 31.57 -28.22
N ILE A 83 16.42 32.57 -28.15
CA ILE A 83 16.46 33.52 -27.03
C ILE A 83 15.34 34.56 -27.24
N THR A 84 14.19 34.31 -26.61
CA THR A 84 13.05 35.24 -26.64
C THR A 84 12.79 35.84 -25.27
N VAL A 85 12.34 37.11 -25.25
CA VAL A 85 11.89 37.76 -24.01
C VAL A 85 10.46 37.29 -23.73
N ALA A 86 10.33 36.31 -22.85
CA ALA A 86 9.05 35.81 -22.37
C ALA A 86 8.70 36.38 -20.98
N GLU A 87 7.44 36.25 -20.60
CA GLU A 87 7.01 36.52 -19.24
C GLU A 87 7.74 35.61 -18.25
N VAL A 88 8.32 36.18 -17.19
CA VAL A 88 9.09 35.42 -16.21
C VAL A 88 8.15 34.59 -15.34
N ARG A 89 8.09 33.29 -15.62
CA ARG A 89 7.39 32.31 -14.78
C ARG A 89 8.33 31.75 -13.72
N ALA A 90 8.05 32.04 -12.45
CA ALA A 90 8.84 31.59 -11.30
C ALA A 90 9.17 30.09 -11.35
N ASP A 91 8.15 29.25 -11.52
CA ASP A 91 8.30 27.81 -11.59
C ASP A 91 9.20 27.35 -12.75
N ALA A 92 9.14 28.01 -13.91
CA ALA A 92 9.96 27.65 -15.06
C ALA A 92 11.43 27.96 -14.81
N VAL A 93 11.72 29.13 -14.20
CA VAL A 93 13.08 29.49 -13.77
C VAL A 93 13.59 28.48 -12.74
N HIS A 94 12.75 28.13 -11.75
CA HIS A 94 13.14 27.18 -10.71
C HIS A 94 13.40 25.79 -11.25
N GLN A 95 12.55 25.26 -12.13
CA GLN A 95 12.76 23.95 -12.76
C GLN A 95 14.01 23.93 -13.64
N ALA A 96 14.26 25.00 -14.41
CA ALA A 96 15.44 25.13 -15.26
C ALA A 96 16.74 25.16 -14.45
N VAL A 97 16.75 25.83 -13.30
CA VAL A 97 17.91 25.81 -12.41
C VAL A 97 18.03 24.45 -11.72
N LEU A 98 16.92 23.93 -11.16
CA LEU A 98 16.87 22.70 -10.38
C LEU A 98 17.39 21.49 -11.16
N SER A 99 17.15 21.42 -12.47
CA SER A 99 17.67 20.34 -13.33
C SER A 99 19.20 20.21 -13.28
N GLY A 100 19.93 21.32 -13.08
CA GLY A 100 21.38 21.33 -12.93
C GLY A 100 21.90 21.09 -11.52
N ILE A 101 21.05 21.22 -10.49
CA ILE A 101 21.46 21.19 -9.07
C ILE A 101 20.62 20.24 -8.20
N LEU A 102 20.14 19.14 -8.76
CA LEU A 102 19.28 18.17 -8.05
C LEU A 102 19.85 17.63 -6.73
N ARG A 103 21.18 17.67 -6.53
CA ARG A 103 21.82 17.27 -5.25
C ARG A 103 21.68 18.33 -4.15
N ASN A 104 21.40 19.58 -4.49
CA ASN A 104 21.31 20.69 -3.55
C ASN A 104 19.87 20.95 -3.10
N ILE A 105 19.06 19.90 -3.04
CA ILE A 105 17.71 19.94 -2.49
C ILE A 105 17.73 19.61 -0.99
N ALA A 106 16.78 20.16 -0.25
CA ALA A 106 16.62 19.82 1.15
C ALA A 106 15.15 19.85 1.59
N LEU A 107 14.79 18.93 2.47
CA LEU A 107 13.47 18.82 3.10
C LEU A 107 13.54 19.36 4.54
N LYS A 108 12.58 20.18 4.93
CA LYS A 108 12.52 20.75 6.27
C LYS A 108 12.32 19.66 7.33
N LYS A 109 13.20 19.61 8.33
CA LYS A 109 13.13 18.68 9.46
C LYS A 109 12.53 19.35 10.70
N ALA A 110 13.06 20.51 11.09
CA ALA A 110 12.58 21.27 12.24
C ALA A 110 13.06 22.73 12.20
N LYS A 111 12.18 23.69 12.50
CA LYS A 111 12.50 25.14 12.53
C LYS A 111 13.30 25.60 11.28
N ASN A 112 14.60 25.85 11.42
CA ASN A 112 15.50 26.29 10.35
C ASN A 112 16.47 25.18 9.89
N ILE A 113 16.28 23.95 10.34
CA ILE A 113 17.09 22.77 10.00
C ILE A 113 16.38 22.00 8.89
N TYR A 114 17.13 21.73 7.83
CA TYR A 114 16.72 20.93 6.69
C TYR A 114 17.62 19.71 6.57
N GLN A 115 17.05 18.60 6.11
CA GLN A 115 17.76 17.42 5.68
C GLN A 115 18.03 17.54 4.18
N GLY A 116 19.30 17.66 3.82
CA GLY A 116 19.75 17.61 2.44
C GLY A 116 19.96 16.18 1.93
N ALA A 117 20.40 16.09 0.67
CA ALA A 117 20.84 14.85 0.08
C ALA A 117 21.86 14.10 0.96
N GLN A 118 21.77 12.77 0.97
CA GLN A 118 22.63 11.88 1.76
C GLN A 118 22.54 12.08 3.29
N GLY A 119 21.47 12.71 3.78
CA GLY A 119 21.22 12.85 5.21
C GLY A 119 21.99 14.00 5.89
N LYS A 120 22.69 14.84 5.13
CA LYS A 120 23.36 16.03 5.68
C LYS A 120 22.34 17.00 6.25
N GLU A 121 22.58 17.50 7.46
CA GLU A 121 21.78 18.60 8.00
C GLU A 121 22.35 19.94 7.57
N LEU A 122 21.47 20.85 7.15
CA LEU A 122 21.85 22.18 6.71
C LEU A 122 20.84 23.23 7.18
N MET A 123 21.27 24.48 7.16
CA MET A 123 20.46 25.64 7.49
C MET A 123 20.51 26.66 6.36
N ILE A 124 19.41 27.37 6.11
CA ILE A 124 19.43 28.51 5.20
C ILE A 124 20.37 29.57 5.79
N PHE A 125 21.26 30.13 4.98
CA PHE A 125 22.19 31.16 5.44
C PHE A 125 21.43 32.38 6.00
N PRO A 126 21.78 32.94 7.18
CA PRO A 126 21.04 34.05 7.79
C PRO A 126 20.94 35.33 6.94
N GLY A 127 21.85 35.52 5.99
CA GLY A 127 21.81 36.64 5.05
C GLY A 127 20.88 36.43 3.84
N SER A 128 20.25 35.26 3.69
CA SER A 128 19.26 34.99 2.64
C SER A 128 17.93 35.65 2.98
N GLY A 129 17.21 36.13 1.97
CA GLY A 129 15.84 36.61 2.12
C GLY A 129 14.85 35.50 2.53
N GLN A 130 15.28 34.23 2.41
CA GLN A 130 14.50 33.05 2.77
C GLN A 130 14.81 32.52 4.18
N PHE A 131 15.67 33.19 4.96
CA PHE A 131 15.95 32.77 6.34
C PHE A 131 14.66 32.81 7.18
N GLY A 132 14.26 31.65 7.72
CA GLY A 132 12.98 31.49 8.42
C GLY A 132 11.75 31.37 7.51
N ARG A 133 11.91 31.41 6.17
CA ARG A 133 10.81 31.46 5.18
C ARG A 133 10.89 30.42 4.05
N GLY A 134 11.90 29.54 4.04
CA GLY A 134 12.18 28.59 2.95
C GLY A 134 11.17 27.48 2.64
N GLY A 135 9.92 27.53 3.10
CA GLY A 135 8.94 26.48 2.79
C GLY A 135 9.34 25.09 3.30
N GLN A 136 8.70 24.02 2.77
CA GLN A 136 9.00 22.63 3.16
C GLN A 136 10.14 22.03 2.36
N TRP A 137 10.19 22.30 1.06
CA TRP A 137 11.25 21.86 0.17
C TRP A 137 11.98 23.08 -0.36
N ILE A 138 13.32 23.00 -0.34
CA ILE A 138 14.18 24.02 -0.92
C ILE A 138 15.14 23.43 -1.93
N MET A 139 15.57 24.29 -2.85
CA MET A 139 16.83 24.14 -3.56
C MET A 139 17.80 25.24 -3.15
N ALA A 140 19.10 24.97 -3.25
CA ALA A 140 20.17 25.93 -2.98
C ALA A 140 21.18 25.94 -4.12
N ALA A 141 21.62 27.12 -4.57
CA ALA A 141 22.65 27.21 -5.60
C ALA A 141 23.99 26.64 -5.09
N GLU A 142 24.30 26.87 -3.82
CA GLU A 142 25.53 26.44 -3.19
C GLU A 142 25.31 25.96 -1.75
N LEU A 143 26.12 24.98 -1.35
CA LEU A 143 26.23 24.51 0.03
C LEU A 143 27.62 24.84 0.55
N VAL A 144 27.72 25.63 1.60
CA VAL A 144 29.00 26.11 2.14
C VAL A 144 29.11 25.74 3.62
N GLU A 145 30.19 25.07 3.97
CA GLU A 145 30.47 24.66 5.35
C GLU A 145 31.40 25.66 6.03
N THR A 146 30.95 26.22 7.15
CA THR A 146 31.76 27.09 8.01
C THR A 146 31.70 26.59 9.46
N SER A 147 30.82 27.16 10.29
CA SER A 147 30.49 26.62 11.62
C SER A 147 29.44 25.50 11.55
N ARG A 148 28.69 25.46 10.45
CA ARG A 148 27.72 24.43 10.07
C ARG A 148 27.51 24.52 8.56
N LEU A 149 26.84 23.54 7.99
CA LEU A 149 26.51 23.54 6.57
C LEU A 149 25.38 24.54 6.29
N TYR A 150 25.66 25.53 5.45
CA TYR A 150 24.71 26.57 5.05
C TYR A 150 24.32 26.45 3.58
N ALA A 151 23.01 26.50 3.31
CA ALA A 151 22.47 26.71 1.98
C ALA A 151 22.41 28.20 1.66
N ARG A 152 22.99 28.60 0.52
CA ARG A 152 22.98 29.99 0.05
C ARG A 152 22.33 30.06 -1.33
N THR A 153 21.69 31.19 -1.60
CA THR A 153 20.83 31.41 -2.76
C THR A 153 19.77 30.32 -2.84
N VAL A 154 18.70 30.51 -2.06
CA VAL A 154 17.69 29.49 -1.79
C VAL A 154 16.36 29.85 -2.46
N ALA A 155 15.65 28.84 -2.94
CA ALA A 155 14.24 28.97 -3.30
C ALA A 155 13.42 27.81 -2.75
N ALA A 156 12.18 28.10 -2.40
CA ALA A 156 11.17 27.07 -2.17
C ALA A 156 10.81 26.40 -3.49
N ILE A 157 10.67 25.07 -3.51
CA ILE A 157 10.36 24.28 -4.70
C ILE A 157 9.13 23.40 -4.49
N ASN A 158 8.47 23.01 -5.58
CA ASN A 158 7.43 21.99 -5.53
C ASN A 158 8.06 20.59 -5.68
N PRO A 159 7.87 19.66 -4.74
CA PRO A 159 8.45 18.32 -4.83
C PRO A 159 7.95 17.52 -6.04
N ARG A 160 6.80 17.86 -6.63
CA ARG A 160 6.27 17.19 -7.84
C ARG A 160 7.17 17.34 -9.06
N TRP A 161 8.05 18.34 -9.08
CA TRP A 161 9.03 18.51 -10.15
C TRP A 161 10.19 17.52 -10.04
N LEU A 162 10.47 17.01 -8.84
CA LEU A 162 11.70 16.27 -8.57
C LEU A 162 11.76 14.95 -9.33
N GLU A 163 10.66 14.20 -9.37
CA GLU A 163 10.66 12.89 -10.04
C GLU A 163 10.86 13.03 -11.55
N SER A 164 10.17 13.96 -12.21
CA SER A 164 10.29 14.18 -13.65
C SER A 164 11.65 14.75 -14.04
N LEU A 165 12.22 15.65 -13.24
CA LEU A 165 13.54 16.23 -13.49
C LEU A 165 14.68 15.23 -13.20
N ALA A 166 14.52 14.37 -12.19
CA ALA A 166 15.56 13.43 -11.78
C ALA A 166 15.58 12.14 -12.59
N GLY A 167 14.43 11.69 -13.11
CA GLY A 167 14.32 10.50 -13.95
C GLY A 167 15.03 9.30 -13.35
N ALA A 168 16.06 8.79 -14.03
CA ALA A 168 16.84 7.61 -13.62
C ALA A 168 17.59 7.77 -12.28
N LEU A 169 17.71 8.99 -11.73
CA LEU A 169 18.31 9.22 -10.42
C LEU A 169 17.36 8.86 -9.26
N CYS A 170 16.07 8.70 -9.54
CA CYS A 170 15.09 8.23 -8.56
C CYS A 170 15.26 6.74 -8.26
N ARG A 171 15.02 6.37 -7.00
CA ARG A 171 14.91 4.98 -6.57
C ARG A 171 13.50 4.69 -6.12
N TYR A 172 12.97 3.57 -6.61
CA TYR A 172 11.63 3.10 -6.37
C TYR A 172 11.68 1.91 -5.40
N SER A 173 10.76 1.88 -4.44
CA SER A 173 10.56 0.75 -3.55
C SER A 173 9.08 0.51 -3.35
N TYR A 174 8.70 -0.76 -3.23
CA TYR A 174 7.32 -1.20 -3.16
C TYR A 174 7.06 -1.90 -1.83
N SER A 175 5.93 -1.60 -1.19
CA SER A 175 5.53 -2.21 0.07
C SER A 175 4.04 -2.47 0.13
N ASN A 176 3.60 -3.31 1.07
CA ASN A 176 2.20 -3.65 1.30
C ASN A 176 1.46 -4.11 0.03
N PRO A 177 1.98 -5.11 -0.72
CA PRO A 177 1.27 -5.66 -1.86
C PRO A 177 -0.01 -6.36 -1.37
N HIS A 178 -1.16 -6.02 -1.95
CA HIS A 178 -2.44 -6.58 -1.55
C HIS A 178 -3.42 -6.60 -2.72
N TRP A 179 -4.38 -7.53 -2.65
CA TRP A 179 -5.47 -7.58 -3.60
C TRP A 179 -6.46 -6.42 -3.40
N ALA A 180 -6.67 -5.63 -4.43
CA ALA A 180 -7.66 -4.56 -4.42
C ALA A 180 -8.88 -4.97 -5.26
N LYS A 181 -9.91 -5.53 -4.61
CA LYS A 181 -11.15 -6.02 -5.25
C LYS A 181 -11.82 -5.00 -6.18
N SER A 182 -11.80 -3.71 -5.80
CA SER A 182 -12.39 -2.62 -6.60
C SER A 182 -11.61 -2.36 -7.90
N ALA A 183 -10.29 -2.45 -7.85
CA ALA A 183 -9.39 -2.30 -9.00
C ALA A 183 -9.29 -3.60 -9.83
N GLY A 184 -9.56 -4.75 -9.22
CA GLY A 184 -9.41 -6.06 -9.85
C GLY A 184 -7.95 -6.41 -10.15
N ALA A 185 -7.01 -5.89 -9.35
CA ALA A 185 -5.57 -6.08 -9.49
C ALA A 185 -4.86 -6.06 -8.13
N VAL A 186 -3.62 -6.55 -8.09
CA VAL A 186 -2.75 -6.41 -6.91
C VAL A 186 -2.12 -5.01 -6.92
N LEU A 187 -2.32 -4.26 -5.85
CA LEU A 187 -1.74 -2.94 -5.66
C LEU A 187 -0.65 -2.98 -4.60
N ALA A 188 0.36 -2.15 -4.76
CA ALA A 188 1.37 -1.88 -3.76
C ALA A 188 1.52 -0.36 -3.55
N GLN A 189 2.07 0.02 -2.40
CA GLN A 189 2.49 1.38 -2.13
C GLN A 189 3.88 1.59 -2.73
N GLU A 190 3.97 2.48 -3.72
CA GLU A 190 5.23 2.91 -4.34
C GLU A 190 5.76 4.13 -3.60
N LYS A 191 6.96 3.98 -3.03
CA LYS A 191 7.74 5.04 -2.43
C LYS A 191 8.87 5.41 -3.39
N VAL A 192 9.01 6.71 -3.66
CA VAL A 192 10.06 7.26 -4.52
C VAL A 192 11.02 8.06 -3.68
N THR A 193 12.31 7.78 -3.84
CA THR A 193 13.39 8.48 -3.15
C THR A 193 14.38 9.10 -4.14
N LEU A 194 14.90 10.27 -3.78
CA LEU A 194 15.95 10.98 -4.53
C LEU A 194 17.06 11.36 -3.56
N PHE A 195 18.26 10.83 -3.79
CA PHE A 195 19.43 11.03 -2.91
C PHE A 195 19.17 10.80 -1.41
N GLY A 196 18.32 9.83 -1.07
CA GLY A 196 17.97 9.47 0.31
C GLY A 196 16.81 10.29 0.91
N LEU A 197 16.29 11.28 0.18
CA LEU A 197 15.07 12.00 0.56
C LEU A 197 13.85 11.34 -0.05
N VAL A 198 12.77 11.23 0.72
CA VAL A 198 11.49 10.68 0.25
C VAL A 198 10.72 11.80 -0.47
N ILE A 199 10.53 11.66 -1.79
CA ILE A 199 9.81 12.64 -2.61
C ILE A 199 8.35 12.23 -2.85
N GLU A 200 8.08 10.92 -2.84
CA GLU A 200 6.73 10.35 -2.80
C GLU A 200 6.74 9.23 -1.75
N ALA A 201 5.79 9.27 -0.82
CA ALA A 201 5.79 8.42 0.36
C ALA A 201 5.02 7.10 0.17
N GLY A 202 4.08 7.04 -0.76
CA GLY A 202 3.27 5.85 -0.95
C GLY A 202 2.08 6.06 -1.88
N ARG A 203 2.33 6.19 -3.17
CA ARG A 203 1.26 6.22 -4.17
C ARG A 203 0.86 4.80 -4.58
N PRO A 204 -0.43 4.53 -4.86
CA PRO A 204 -0.84 3.21 -5.32
C PRO A 204 -0.26 2.92 -6.71
N LYS A 205 0.37 1.75 -6.86
CA LYS A 205 0.92 1.25 -8.12
C LYS A 205 0.40 -0.15 -8.38
N ASN A 206 0.10 -0.47 -9.63
CA ASN A 206 -0.19 -1.84 -10.05
C ASN A 206 1.08 -2.69 -9.86
N PHE A 207 1.02 -3.59 -8.88
CA PHE A 207 2.18 -4.36 -8.45
C PHE A 207 2.57 -5.43 -9.46
N GLY A 208 1.61 -5.98 -10.22
CA GLY A 208 1.90 -7.00 -11.23
C GLY A 208 2.72 -6.50 -12.43
N VAL A 209 2.80 -5.18 -12.63
CA VAL A 209 3.72 -4.58 -13.62
C VAL A 209 5.17 -4.60 -13.14
N VAL A 210 5.38 -4.62 -11.82
CA VAL A 210 6.70 -4.54 -11.20
C VAL A 210 7.19 -5.93 -10.81
N GLU A 211 6.35 -6.68 -10.10
CA GLU A 211 6.63 -8.01 -9.56
C GLU A 211 5.49 -8.98 -9.95
N PRO A 212 5.43 -9.43 -11.22
CA PRO A 212 4.33 -10.23 -11.74
C PRO A 212 4.16 -11.57 -11.01
N GLU A 213 5.26 -12.21 -10.63
CA GLU A 213 5.21 -13.52 -9.94
C GLU A 213 4.55 -13.42 -8.58
N GLU A 214 4.98 -12.46 -7.75
CA GLU A 214 4.42 -12.28 -6.41
C GLU A 214 2.99 -11.75 -6.46
N ALA A 215 2.69 -10.82 -7.39
CA ALA A 215 1.33 -10.38 -7.66
C ALA A 215 0.43 -11.56 -8.04
N ARG A 216 0.93 -12.51 -8.85
CA ARG A 216 0.17 -13.69 -9.21
C ARG A 216 -0.17 -14.55 -8.00
N LYS A 217 0.75 -14.74 -7.05
CA LYS A 217 0.45 -15.51 -5.82
C LYS A 217 -0.65 -14.84 -5.01
N ILE A 218 -0.56 -13.53 -4.80
CA ILE A 218 -1.56 -12.75 -4.07
C ILE A 218 -2.91 -12.80 -4.80
N PHE A 219 -2.90 -12.69 -6.13
CA PHE A 219 -4.11 -12.80 -6.94
C PHE A 219 -4.79 -14.15 -6.78
N ILE A 220 -4.06 -15.26 -6.95
CA ILE A 220 -4.65 -16.60 -6.81
C ILE A 220 -5.24 -16.77 -5.42
N GLN A 221 -4.47 -16.45 -4.38
CA GLN A 221 -4.90 -16.61 -2.99
C GLN A 221 -6.13 -15.75 -2.67
N ALA A 222 -6.01 -14.42 -2.78
CA ALA A 222 -7.08 -13.53 -2.33
C ALA A 222 -8.27 -13.50 -3.30
N ALA A 223 -8.01 -13.46 -4.61
CA ALA A 223 -9.09 -13.35 -5.58
C ALA A 223 -9.76 -14.71 -5.79
N LEU A 224 -9.01 -15.77 -6.11
CA LEU A 224 -9.60 -17.02 -6.60
C LEU A 224 -9.89 -18.04 -5.49
N VAL A 225 -9.03 -18.14 -4.47
CA VAL A 225 -9.23 -19.07 -3.35
C VAL A 225 -10.18 -18.48 -2.31
N GLU A 226 -9.97 -17.22 -1.90
CA GLU A 226 -10.83 -16.53 -0.92
C GLU A 226 -12.07 -15.87 -1.54
N GLY A 227 -12.24 -15.97 -2.87
CA GLY A 227 -13.42 -15.47 -3.56
C GLY A 227 -13.57 -13.94 -3.59
N GLN A 228 -12.49 -13.17 -3.37
CA GLN A 228 -12.55 -11.70 -3.37
C GLN A 228 -12.64 -11.07 -4.76
N VAL A 229 -13.40 -11.65 -5.68
CA VAL A 229 -13.53 -11.18 -7.06
C VAL A 229 -14.72 -10.24 -7.24
N LYS A 230 -14.58 -9.28 -8.16
CA LYS A 230 -15.72 -8.53 -8.70
C LYS A 230 -16.22 -9.18 -9.99
N GLY A 231 -17.52 -9.49 -10.03
CA GLY A 231 -18.19 -10.12 -11.16
C GLY A 231 -18.58 -11.57 -10.88
N ASN A 232 -19.33 -12.15 -11.81
CA ASN A 232 -19.83 -13.52 -11.71
C ASN A 232 -19.02 -14.41 -12.67
N TYR A 233 -18.39 -15.44 -12.12
CA TYR A 233 -17.63 -16.43 -12.89
C TYR A 233 -18.16 -17.81 -12.51
N ASP A 234 -18.67 -18.55 -13.49
CA ASP A 234 -19.35 -19.82 -13.24
C ASP A 234 -18.43 -20.85 -12.58
N PHE A 235 -17.17 -20.94 -13.02
CA PHE A 235 -16.17 -21.82 -12.41
C PHE A 235 -15.93 -21.46 -10.94
N LEU A 236 -15.83 -20.17 -10.62
CA LEU A 236 -15.51 -19.71 -9.27
C LEU A 236 -16.68 -19.98 -8.32
N ARG A 237 -17.92 -19.75 -8.79
CA ARG A 237 -19.14 -20.10 -8.02
C ARG A 237 -19.19 -21.59 -7.74
N HIS A 238 -19.01 -22.42 -8.77
CA HIS A 238 -18.95 -23.88 -8.63
C HIS A 238 -17.85 -24.32 -7.63
N ASN A 239 -16.64 -23.76 -7.75
CA ASN A 239 -15.53 -24.09 -6.87
C ASN A 239 -15.81 -23.71 -5.41
N GLN A 240 -16.42 -22.53 -5.18
CA GLN A 240 -16.77 -22.07 -3.84
C GLN A 240 -17.86 -22.97 -3.23
N GLU A 241 -18.90 -23.30 -3.99
CA GLU A 241 -19.97 -24.23 -3.57
C GLU A 241 -19.40 -25.61 -3.22
N LEU A 242 -18.44 -26.10 -4.02
CA LEU A 242 -17.75 -27.35 -3.74
C LEU A 242 -16.94 -27.26 -2.43
N VAL A 243 -16.11 -26.23 -2.25
CA VAL A 243 -15.32 -26.02 -1.03
C VAL A 243 -16.21 -25.93 0.21
N ASP A 244 -17.31 -25.18 0.12
CA ASP A 244 -18.26 -25.02 1.23
C ASP A 244 -18.94 -26.34 1.57
N SER A 245 -19.29 -27.16 0.57
CA SER A 245 -19.86 -28.50 0.78
C SER A 245 -18.87 -29.46 1.47
N LEU A 246 -17.57 -29.35 1.15
CA LEU A 246 -16.53 -30.17 1.77
C LEU A 246 -16.29 -29.76 3.23
N LYS A 247 -16.27 -28.46 3.52
CA LYS A 247 -16.18 -27.93 4.89
C LYS A 247 -17.36 -28.37 5.75
N ASP A 248 -18.58 -28.32 5.22
CA ASP A 248 -19.78 -28.85 5.90
C ASP A 248 -19.64 -30.35 6.24
N MET A 249 -19.02 -31.14 5.34
CA MET A 249 -18.72 -32.54 5.63
C MET A 249 -17.62 -32.73 6.70
N GLU A 250 -16.57 -31.91 6.70
CA GLU A 250 -15.54 -31.93 7.76
C GLU A 250 -16.15 -31.70 9.14
N ASP A 251 -17.00 -30.67 9.24
CA ASP A 251 -17.69 -30.31 10.48
C ASP A 251 -18.60 -31.45 10.95
N ARG A 252 -19.33 -32.10 10.04
CA ARG A 252 -20.20 -33.26 10.35
C ARG A 252 -19.42 -34.45 10.88
N VAL A 253 -18.35 -34.86 10.21
CA VAL A 253 -17.58 -36.06 10.57
C VAL A 253 -16.56 -35.79 11.69
N ARG A 254 -16.43 -34.52 12.13
CA ARG A 254 -15.44 -34.07 13.14
C ARG A 254 -14.02 -34.51 12.79
N GLN A 255 -13.71 -34.62 11.50
CA GLN A 255 -12.39 -34.94 10.96
C GLN A 255 -11.80 -33.67 10.36
N ARG A 256 -10.65 -33.24 10.87
CA ARG A 256 -9.91 -32.09 10.29
C ARG A 256 -9.18 -32.53 9.02
N ARG A 257 -9.16 -31.66 7.99
CA ARG A 257 -8.29 -31.67 6.79
C ARG A 257 -8.78 -32.46 5.56
N LEU A 258 -10.08 -32.48 5.29
CA LEU A 258 -10.58 -32.77 3.94
C LEU A 258 -10.31 -31.61 2.97
N VAL A 259 -10.27 -30.36 3.41
CA VAL A 259 -9.95 -29.21 2.55
C VAL A 259 -8.56 -28.67 2.85
N ASP A 260 -7.73 -28.57 1.81
CA ASP A 260 -6.35 -28.08 1.90
C ASP A 260 -6.19 -26.81 1.06
N ASP A 261 -5.99 -25.67 1.73
CA ASP A 261 -5.79 -24.36 1.08
C ASP A 261 -4.62 -24.38 0.10
N TYR A 262 -3.58 -25.19 0.37
CA TYR A 262 -2.46 -25.37 -0.55
C TYR A 262 -2.90 -26.02 -1.86
N ARG A 263 -3.81 -27.02 -1.82
CA ARG A 263 -4.34 -27.65 -3.04
C ARG A 263 -5.24 -26.72 -3.83
N LEU A 264 -6.05 -25.90 -3.15
CA LEU A 264 -6.87 -24.88 -3.80
C LEU A 264 -6.00 -23.88 -4.56
N TYR A 265 -4.91 -23.44 -3.93
CA TYR A 265 -3.92 -22.58 -4.56
C TYR A 265 -3.24 -23.28 -5.76
N SER A 266 -2.68 -24.47 -5.54
CA SER A 266 -1.94 -25.23 -6.57
C SER A 266 -2.81 -25.55 -7.79
N PHE A 267 -4.09 -25.85 -7.58
CA PHE A 267 -5.04 -26.08 -8.67
C PHE A 267 -5.06 -24.93 -9.67
N TYR A 268 -5.16 -23.69 -9.19
CA TYR A 268 -5.14 -22.49 -10.03
C TYR A 268 -3.72 -22.19 -10.54
N ASP A 269 -2.71 -22.39 -9.71
CA ASP A 269 -1.31 -22.13 -10.04
C ASP A 269 -0.83 -22.97 -11.24
N GLU A 270 -1.18 -24.25 -11.28
CA GLU A 270 -0.80 -25.17 -12.36
C GLU A 270 -1.53 -24.87 -13.68
N ARG A 271 -2.74 -24.30 -13.61
CA ARG A 271 -3.62 -24.12 -14.76
C ARG A 271 -3.53 -22.72 -15.35
N LEU A 272 -3.32 -21.67 -14.54
CA LEU A 272 -3.26 -20.30 -15.04
C LEU A 272 -1.88 -19.96 -15.61
N PRO A 273 -1.80 -19.28 -16.76
CA PRO A 273 -0.53 -18.80 -17.30
C PRO A 273 0.21 -17.87 -16.32
N ALA A 274 1.54 -17.85 -16.42
CA ALA A 274 2.40 -17.07 -15.51
C ALA A 274 2.09 -15.55 -15.50
N LEU A 275 1.56 -15.01 -16.60
CA LEU A 275 1.24 -13.59 -16.76
C LEU A 275 -0.19 -13.22 -16.34
N VAL A 276 -0.92 -14.13 -15.68
CA VAL A 276 -2.27 -13.85 -15.15
C VAL A 276 -2.17 -13.54 -13.66
N TRP A 277 -2.18 -12.25 -13.33
CA TRP A 277 -2.06 -11.74 -11.96
C TRP A 277 -3.15 -10.69 -11.60
N ASP A 278 -4.15 -10.53 -12.48
CA ASP A 278 -5.27 -9.62 -12.29
C ASP A 278 -6.54 -10.13 -13.03
N LEU A 279 -7.67 -9.44 -12.83
CA LEU A 279 -8.93 -9.79 -13.51
C LEU A 279 -8.92 -9.49 -15.01
N ALA A 280 -8.06 -8.58 -15.48
CA ALA A 280 -7.94 -8.30 -16.90
C ALA A 280 -7.26 -9.47 -17.63
N GLY A 281 -6.16 -9.98 -17.06
CA GLY A 281 -5.46 -11.18 -17.47
C GLY A 281 -6.34 -12.41 -17.40
N LEU A 282 -7.09 -12.60 -16.30
CA LEU A 282 -8.03 -13.71 -16.18
C LEU A 282 -9.06 -13.67 -17.30
N ARG A 283 -9.75 -12.55 -17.49
CA ARG A 283 -10.80 -12.40 -18.52
C ARG A 283 -10.30 -12.68 -19.93
N ARG A 284 -9.03 -12.36 -20.21
CA ARG A 284 -8.40 -12.62 -21.51
C ARG A 284 -8.18 -14.11 -21.77
N VAL A 285 -7.92 -14.92 -20.74
CA VAL A 285 -7.64 -16.36 -20.91
C VAL A 285 -8.87 -17.25 -20.71
N LEU A 286 -9.92 -16.74 -20.05
CA LEU A 286 -11.15 -17.50 -19.77
C LEU A 286 -11.83 -18.14 -21.00
N PRO A 287 -11.92 -17.50 -22.18
CA PRO A 287 -12.53 -18.13 -23.35
C PRO A 287 -11.90 -19.47 -23.74
N ASP A 288 -10.58 -19.57 -23.60
CA ASP A 288 -9.81 -20.75 -24.05
C ASP A 288 -9.73 -21.82 -22.97
N MET A 289 -9.61 -21.41 -21.69
CA MET A 289 -9.27 -22.31 -20.60
C MET A 289 -10.25 -22.32 -19.43
N GLY A 290 -11.34 -21.54 -19.47
CA GLY A 290 -12.28 -21.40 -18.36
C GLY A 290 -12.86 -22.74 -17.89
N ARG A 291 -13.07 -23.69 -18.81
CA ARG A 291 -13.52 -25.06 -18.49
C ARG A 291 -12.54 -25.85 -17.62
N LEU A 292 -11.24 -25.56 -17.69
CA LEU A 292 -10.20 -26.23 -16.91
C LEU A 292 -10.17 -25.74 -15.46
N LEU A 293 -10.81 -24.59 -15.17
CA LEU A 293 -10.83 -23.98 -13.85
C LEU A 293 -11.97 -24.49 -12.96
N PHE A 294 -12.80 -25.43 -13.43
CA PHE A 294 -13.79 -26.11 -12.61
C PHE A 294 -13.13 -27.22 -11.79
N MET A 295 -13.06 -27.04 -10.48
CA MET A 295 -12.54 -28.02 -9.54
C MET A 295 -13.49 -29.21 -9.43
N LYS A 296 -12.90 -30.38 -9.20
CA LYS A 296 -13.57 -31.60 -8.80
C LYS A 296 -13.21 -31.93 -7.35
N ARG A 297 -13.99 -32.83 -6.76
CA ARG A 297 -13.76 -33.31 -5.39
C ARG A 297 -12.34 -33.87 -5.19
N GLU A 298 -11.85 -34.62 -6.18
CA GLU A 298 -10.50 -35.22 -6.20
C GLU A 298 -9.35 -34.18 -6.21
N ASP A 299 -9.61 -32.96 -6.69
CA ASP A 299 -8.60 -31.89 -6.68
C ASP A 299 -8.36 -31.34 -5.25
N ILE A 300 -9.37 -31.43 -4.38
CA ILE A 300 -9.41 -30.76 -3.07
C ILE A 300 -9.13 -31.73 -1.91
N ILE A 301 -9.65 -32.98 -2.00
CA ILE A 301 -9.65 -33.92 -0.88
C ILE A 301 -8.31 -34.67 -0.73
N GLN A 302 -7.82 -34.79 0.52
CA GLN A 302 -6.69 -35.67 0.87
C GLN A 302 -7.11 -37.13 1.15
N ARG A 303 -8.32 -37.37 1.65
CA ARG A 303 -8.86 -38.71 1.98
C ARG A 303 -10.40 -38.71 1.91
N GLU A 304 -11.02 -39.68 1.25
CA GLU A 304 -12.48 -39.76 1.18
C GLU A 304 -13.07 -40.10 2.56
N ALA A 305 -14.12 -39.38 2.97
CA ALA A 305 -14.95 -39.74 4.10
C ALA A 305 -15.93 -40.84 3.67
N ASP A 306 -16.05 -41.89 4.47
CA ASP A 306 -16.95 -43.03 4.22
C ASP A 306 -18.42 -42.57 4.23
N GLU A 307 -19.18 -42.87 3.17
CA GLU A 307 -20.60 -42.55 3.07
C GLU A 307 -21.42 -43.15 4.23
N GLY A 308 -21.04 -44.34 4.71
CA GLY A 308 -21.63 -44.97 5.89
C GLY A 308 -21.39 -44.16 7.16
N GLN A 309 -20.22 -43.53 7.27
CA GLN A 309 -19.91 -42.63 8.39
C GLN A 309 -20.69 -41.32 8.29
N LEU A 310 -20.86 -40.75 7.10
CA LEU A 310 -21.65 -39.53 6.87
C LEU A 310 -23.14 -39.71 7.22
N ALA A 311 -23.69 -40.90 6.98
CA ALA A 311 -25.08 -41.23 7.33
C ALA A 311 -25.36 -41.15 8.84
N LEU A 312 -24.33 -41.34 9.68
CA LEU A 312 -24.45 -41.24 11.14
C LEU A 312 -24.54 -39.78 11.63
N PHE A 313 -24.25 -38.80 10.78
CA PHE A 313 -24.32 -37.37 11.09
C PHE A 313 -25.31 -36.67 10.14
N PRO A 314 -26.63 -36.91 10.26
CA PRO A 314 -27.62 -36.44 9.29
C PRO A 314 -27.78 -34.92 9.29
N LYS A 315 -28.22 -34.34 8.16
CA LYS A 315 -28.55 -32.89 8.08
C LYS A 315 -29.90 -32.55 8.72
N ILE A 316 -30.77 -33.55 8.86
CA ILE A 316 -32.12 -33.39 9.37
C ILE A 316 -32.33 -34.40 10.51
N MET A 317 -32.92 -33.94 11.61
CA MET A 317 -33.42 -34.79 12.68
C MET A 317 -34.95 -34.77 12.67
N ARG A 318 -35.58 -35.94 12.77
CA ARG A 318 -37.02 -36.04 12.99
C ARG A 318 -37.35 -35.93 14.48
N ALA A 319 -38.24 -35.02 14.81
CA ALA A 319 -38.74 -34.78 16.17
C ALA A 319 -40.27 -34.90 16.19
N GLY A 320 -40.77 -36.13 16.30
CA GLY A 320 -42.19 -36.41 16.08
C GLY A 320 -42.57 -36.18 14.62
N ASP A 321 -43.55 -35.30 14.38
CA ASP A 321 -44.00 -34.92 13.04
C ASP A 321 -43.19 -33.77 12.41
N PHE A 322 -42.18 -33.25 13.13
CA PHE A 322 -41.36 -32.12 12.67
C PHE A 322 -39.99 -32.58 12.17
N GLU A 323 -39.48 -31.90 11.15
CA GLU A 323 -38.11 -32.04 10.67
C GLU A 323 -37.29 -30.81 11.09
N LEU A 324 -36.16 -31.05 11.76
CA LEU A 324 -35.27 -30.01 12.28
C LEU A 324 -33.94 -30.02 11.53
N ASP A 325 -33.52 -28.84 11.05
CA ASP A 325 -32.20 -28.67 10.46
C ASP A 325 -31.10 -28.77 11.53
N LEU A 326 -30.13 -29.63 11.27
CA LEU A 326 -28.93 -29.80 12.08
C LEU A 326 -27.74 -29.09 11.45
N PHE A 327 -27.00 -28.38 12.28
CA PHE A 327 -25.77 -27.68 11.96
C PHE A 327 -24.65 -28.25 12.81
N TYR A 328 -23.51 -28.51 12.18
CA TYR A 328 -22.35 -29.08 12.85
C TYR A 328 -21.23 -28.06 12.81
N LYS A 329 -20.44 -28.03 13.87
CA LYS A 329 -19.24 -27.20 13.92
C LYS A 329 -18.21 -27.89 14.78
N PHE A 330 -17.02 -28.14 14.22
CA PHE A 330 -15.93 -28.75 14.96
C PHE A 330 -14.88 -27.69 15.34
N THR A 331 -15.16 -26.94 16.39
CA THR A 331 -14.27 -25.92 16.96
C THR A 331 -14.07 -26.15 18.46
N PRO A 332 -13.23 -27.14 18.86
CA PRO A 332 -13.01 -27.48 20.27
C PRO A 332 -12.74 -26.25 21.15
N GLY A 333 -13.49 -26.11 22.24
CA GLY A 333 -13.41 -24.98 23.18
C GLY A 333 -14.30 -23.79 22.85
N SER A 334 -15.02 -23.81 21.73
CA SER A 334 -16.09 -22.84 21.42
C SER A 334 -17.42 -23.31 21.99
N GLU A 335 -18.27 -22.38 22.45
CA GLU A 335 -19.68 -22.69 22.80
C GLU A 335 -20.49 -23.21 21.61
N ALA A 336 -20.04 -22.91 20.38
CA ALA A 336 -20.67 -23.39 19.16
C ALA A 336 -20.13 -24.76 18.70
N ASP A 337 -19.23 -25.41 19.46
CA ASP A 337 -18.71 -26.74 19.14
C ASP A 337 -19.78 -27.82 19.31
N GLY A 338 -19.89 -28.74 18.35
CA GLY A 338 -20.81 -29.86 18.38
C GLY A 338 -21.94 -29.74 17.35
N VAL A 339 -23.13 -30.22 17.72
CA VAL A 339 -24.34 -30.22 16.89
C VAL A 339 -25.37 -29.24 17.44
N SER A 340 -25.95 -28.43 16.58
CA SER A 340 -27.00 -27.46 16.89
C SER A 340 -28.22 -27.70 16.02
N ALA A 341 -29.41 -27.64 16.62
CA ALA A 341 -30.67 -27.70 15.87
C ALA A 341 -31.29 -26.31 15.77
N ARG A 342 -31.79 -25.93 14.58
CA ARG A 342 -32.58 -24.70 14.43
C ARG A 342 -34.06 -25.02 14.64
N ILE A 343 -34.64 -24.44 15.69
CA ILE A 343 -36.02 -24.72 16.09
C ILE A 343 -36.88 -23.45 15.91
N PRO A 344 -37.89 -23.45 15.02
CA PRO A 344 -38.89 -22.39 14.98
C PRO A 344 -39.63 -22.26 16.32
N ALA A 345 -39.79 -21.04 16.83
CA ALA A 345 -40.41 -20.79 18.13
C ALA A 345 -41.83 -21.39 18.27
N ALA A 346 -42.57 -21.49 17.16
CA ALA A 346 -43.93 -22.04 17.14
C ALA A 346 -43.98 -23.55 17.45
N ILE A 347 -42.95 -24.32 17.09
CA ILE A 347 -42.94 -25.77 17.32
C ILE A 347 -42.31 -26.14 18.66
N LEU A 348 -41.55 -25.23 19.29
CA LEU A 348 -40.80 -25.47 20.53
C LEU A 348 -41.64 -26.12 21.66
N PRO A 349 -42.89 -25.72 21.94
CA PRO A 349 -43.70 -26.35 22.98
C PRO A 349 -44.08 -27.81 22.70
N HIS A 350 -44.01 -28.25 21.44
CA HIS A 350 -44.36 -29.60 21.00
C HIS A 350 -43.16 -30.54 20.97
N LEU A 351 -41.95 -30.04 21.25
CA LEU A 351 -40.73 -30.83 21.23
C LEU A 351 -40.44 -31.43 22.61
N ARG A 352 -39.98 -32.68 22.60
CA ARG A 352 -39.55 -33.41 23.79
C ARG A 352 -38.05 -33.17 24.03
N PRO A 353 -37.64 -32.60 25.18
CA PRO A 353 -36.23 -32.35 25.48
C PRO A 353 -35.36 -33.61 25.42
N GLU A 354 -35.92 -34.76 25.79
CA GLU A 354 -35.23 -36.05 25.86
C GLU A 354 -34.68 -36.50 24.51
N LEU A 355 -35.30 -36.06 23.41
CA LEU A 355 -34.79 -36.33 22.05
C LEU A 355 -33.39 -35.74 21.85
N PHE A 356 -33.15 -34.54 22.37
CA PHE A 356 -31.87 -33.84 22.19
C PHE A 356 -30.75 -34.42 23.04
N ASP A 357 -31.09 -35.17 24.11
CA ASP A 357 -30.10 -35.94 24.84
C ASP A 357 -29.45 -36.99 23.93
N TRP A 358 -30.17 -37.59 22.99
CA TRP A 358 -29.60 -38.59 22.07
C TRP A 358 -28.54 -38.04 21.12
N LEU A 359 -28.42 -36.71 20.96
CA LEU A 359 -27.56 -36.10 19.95
C LEU A 359 -27.87 -36.70 18.56
N VAL A 360 -26.84 -37.10 17.82
CA VAL A 360 -26.96 -37.79 16.53
C VAL A 360 -26.28 -39.15 16.59
N PRO A 361 -26.65 -40.11 15.73
CA PRO A 361 -26.12 -41.48 15.77
C PRO A 361 -24.59 -41.56 15.85
N GLY A 362 -23.88 -40.70 15.11
CA GLY A 362 -22.42 -40.68 15.06
C GLY A 362 -21.75 -40.15 16.34
N MET A 363 -22.48 -39.45 17.20
CA MET A 363 -21.97 -38.95 18.49
C MET A 363 -22.33 -39.86 19.66
N LEU A 364 -23.23 -40.83 19.48
CA LEU A 364 -23.63 -41.76 20.53
C LEU A 364 -22.50 -42.62 21.09
N PRO A 365 -21.59 -43.19 20.28
CA PRO A 365 -20.50 -44.01 20.82
C PRO A 365 -19.66 -43.22 21.84
N GLU A 366 -19.28 -41.99 21.47
CA GLU A 366 -18.52 -41.10 22.35
C GLU A 366 -19.34 -40.72 23.59
N LYS A 367 -20.63 -40.37 23.42
CA LYS A 367 -21.52 -40.05 24.54
C LYS A 367 -21.59 -41.21 25.53
N ILE A 368 -21.84 -42.44 25.06
CA ILE A 368 -21.96 -43.62 25.92
C ILE A 368 -20.66 -43.84 26.69
N VAL A 369 -19.51 -43.76 26.03
CA VAL A 369 -18.20 -43.88 26.69
C VAL A 369 -18.03 -42.81 27.78
N GLN A 370 -18.40 -41.55 27.53
CA GLN A 370 -18.28 -40.49 28.52
C GLN A 370 -19.25 -40.67 29.70
N VAL A 371 -20.48 -41.08 29.44
CA VAL A 371 -21.46 -41.42 30.47
C VAL A 371 -20.93 -42.56 31.35
N LEU A 372 -20.43 -43.64 30.76
CA LEU A 372 -19.83 -44.76 31.48
C LEU A 372 -18.60 -44.35 32.32
N ARG A 373 -17.77 -43.44 31.79
CA ARG A 373 -16.60 -42.90 32.53
C ARG A 373 -17.01 -42.02 33.70
N GLY A 374 -18.11 -41.28 33.56
CA GLY A 374 -18.69 -40.40 34.58
C GLY A 374 -19.40 -41.12 35.72
N LEU A 375 -19.67 -42.43 35.58
CA LEU A 375 -20.30 -43.22 36.64
C LEU A 375 -19.44 -43.29 37.92
N PRO A 376 -20.08 -43.40 39.11
CA PRO A 376 -19.37 -43.64 40.36
C PRO A 376 -18.43 -44.83 40.26
N LYS A 377 -17.26 -44.73 40.93
CA LYS A 377 -16.17 -45.71 40.85
C LYS A 377 -16.61 -47.16 41.09
N GLY A 378 -17.58 -47.39 41.98
CA GLY A 378 -18.11 -48.72 42.29
C GLY A 378 -18.82 -49.39 41.11
N LEU A 379 -19.68 -48.65 40.40
CA LEU A 379 -20.40 -49.11 39.22
C LEU A 379 -19.46 -49.22 38.01
N ARG A 380 -18.61 -48.21 37.80
CA ARG A 380 -17.69 -48.17 36.64
C ARG A 380 -16.74 -49.38 36.59
N LYS A 381 -16.27 -49.89 37.75
CA LYS A 381 -15.39 -51.07 37.80
C LYS A 381 -16.03 -52.33 37.20
N GLN A 382 -17.35 -52.47 37.28
CA GLN A 382 -18.09 -53.62 36.77
C GLN A 382 -18.28 -53.56 35.24
N LEU A 383 -17.98 -52.41 34.63
CA LEU A 383 -18.24 -52.07 33.22
C LEU A 383 -16.92 -51.87 32.44
N VAL A 384 -15.80 -52.40 32.96
CA VAL A 384 -14.49 -52.39 32.28
C VAL A 384 -14.33 -53.72 31.54
N PRO A 385 -13.92 -53.73 30.25
CA PRO A 385 -13.49 -52.59 29.42
C PRO A 385 -14.63 -51.66 28.99
N ILE A 386 -14.44 -50.34 29.20
CA ILE A 386 -15.49 -49.33 28.95
C ILE A 386 -15.86 -49.26 27.47
N ASN A 387 -14.88 -49.37 26.57
CA ASN A 387 -15.14 -49.29 25.13
C ASN A 387 -15.96 -50.49 24.66
N GLU A 388 -15.59 -51.73 25.05
CA GLU A 388 -16.37 -52.93 24.72
C GLU A 388 -17.78 -52.89 25.31
N THR A 389 -17.92 -52.39 26.54
CA THR A 389 -19.24 -52.20 27.17
C THR A 389 -20.07 -51.16 26.40
N ALA A 390 -19.45 -50.06 25.95
CA ALA A 390 -20.12 -49.05 25.15
C ALA A 390 -20.61 -49.62 23.81
N ASP A 391 -19.80 -50.43 23.13
CA ASP A 391 -20.16 -51.08 21.87
C ASP A 391 -21.34 -52.05 22.08
N ASN A 392 -21.32 -52.84 23.15
CA ASN A 392 -22.41 -53.75 23.52
C ASN A 392 -23.72 -53.01 23.84
N VAL A 393 -23.63 -51.85 24.49
CA VAL A 393 -24.78 -50.99 24.78
C VAL A 393 -25.32 -50.41 23.46
N LEU A 394 -24.45 -49.86 22.62
CA LEU A 394 -24.83 -49.28 21.34
C LEU A 394 -25.54 -50.29 20.43
N ALA A 395 -25.06 -51.55 20.39
CA ALA A 395 -25.66 -52.62 19.60
C ALA A 395 -27.08 -53.02 20.06
N ARG A 396 -27.49 -52.65 21.28
CA ARG A 396 -28.79 -52.98 21.87
C ARG A 396 -29.70 -51.77 22.03
N LEU A 397 -29.20 -50.57 21.77
CA LEU A 397 -29.98 -49.34 21.84
C LEU A 397 -30.69 -49.08 20.51
N GLU A 398 -32.01 -48.88 20.58
CA GLU A 398 -32.76 -48.32 19.45
C GLU A 398 -32.69 -46.79 19.54
N PHE A 399 -32.26 -46.14 18.46
CA PHE A 399 -32.04 -44.69 18.44
C PHE A 399 -33.35 -43.93 18.63
N ALA A 400 -33.33 -42.93 19.52
CA ALA A 400 -34.44 -41.97 19.73
C ALA A 400 -35.78 -42.61 20.14
N GLN A 401 -35.75 -43.79 20.77
CA GLN A 401 -36.92 -44.47 21.33
C GLN A 401 -37.06 -44.27 22.84
#